data_AF-A0A235BNW3-F1
#
_entry.id   AF-A0A235BNW3-F1
#
_cell.length_a   1.000
_cell.length_b   1.000
_cell.length_c   1.000
_cell.angle_alpha   90.00
_cell.angle_beta   90.00
_cell.angle_gamma   90.00
#
_symmetry.space_group_name_H-M   'P 1'
#
loop_
_entity.id
_entity.type
_entity.pdbx_description
1 polymer ?
#
loop_
_entity_poly.entity_id
_entity_poly.type
_entity_poly.pdbx_seq_one_letter_code
_entity_poly.pdbx_strand_id
1 'polypeptide(L)'
;MKIGACGIACGVCSLYEKGLCRGCCSGIDKDILETIEWLREEIGGCSILECAHKNKTDYCLRCDNFPCELHYEKGPYKNGFLDVLKTYFERLKS
;
A
#
# COMPACT_ATOMS: atom_id res chain seq x y z
N MET A 1 13.69 4.84 -4.38
CA MET A 1 12.93 5.29 -3.21
C MET A 1 12.01 4.15 -2.76
N LYS A 2 11.95 3.83 -1.46
CA LYS A 2 11.11 2.74 -0.93
C LYS A 2 9.66 3.23 -0.86
N ILE A 3 8.75 2.60 -1.60
CA ILE A 3 7.33 2.97 -1.69
C ILE A 3 6.51 1.69 -1.50
N GLY A 4 5.58 1.72 -0.54
CA GLY A 4 4.68 0.59 -0.31
C GLY A 4 3.61 0.47 -1.40
N ALA A 5 3.04 -0.72 -1.56
CA ALA A 5 1.95 -0.96 -2.51
C ALA A 5 0.77 0.01 -2.32
N CYS A 6 0.50 0.48 -1.10
CA CYS A 6 -0.52 1.50 -0.82
C CYS A 6 -0.21 2.89 -1.41
N GLY A 7 1.01 3.15 -1.90
CA GLY A 7 1.46 4.43 -2.43
C GLY A 7 2.17 5.34 -1.42
N ILE A 8 2.28 4.93 -0.16
CA ILE A 8 3.05 5.69 0.85
C ILE A 8 4.54 5.59 0.54
N ALA A 9 5.20 6.74 0.44
CA ALA A 9 6.64 6.84 0.31
C ALA A 9 7.33 6.51 1.64
N CYS A 10 7.54 5.22 1.92
CA CYS A 10 8.28 4.77 3.12
C CYS A 10 9.67 5.43 3.22
N GLY A 11 10.28 5.78 2.09
CA GLY A 11 11.57 6.45 2.03
C GLY A 11 11.63 7.84 2.69
N VAL A 12 10.49 8.47 3.03
CA VAL A 12 10.45 9.74 3.79
C VAL A 12 10.01 9.55 5.25
N CYS A 13 9.81 8.31 5.69
CA CYS A 13 9.38 8.00 7.04
C CYS A 13 10.59 7.95 7.98
N SER A 14 10.54 8.68 9.10
CA SER A 14 11.62 8.70 10.08
C SER A 14 11.93 7.33 10.69
N LEU A 15 10.96 6.40 10.73
CA LEU A 15 11.19 5.03 11.22
C LEU A 15 12.06 4.23 10.24
N TYR A 16 11.85 4.43 8.94
CA TYR A 16 12.69 3.83 7.90
C TYR A 16 14.08 4.46 7.91
N GLU A 17 14.17 5.80 7.95
CA GLU A 17 15.46 6.51 7.99
C GLU A 17 16.32 6.12 9.19
N LYS A 18 15.70 5.87 10.35
CA LYS A 18 16.39 5.44 11.58
C LYS A 18 16.64 3.92 11.66
N GLY A 19 16.28 3.16 10.62
CA GLY A 19 16.48 1.69 10.59
C GLY A 19 15.57 0.89 11.52
N LEU A 20 14.54 1.51 12.10
CA LEU A 20 13.54 0.84 12.95
C LEU A 20 12.44 0.14 12.15
N CYS A 21 12.31 0.46 10.86
CA CYS A 21 11.38 -0.15 9.92
C CYS A 21 12.13 -0.46 8.62
N ARG A 22 11.88 -1.61 8.00
CA ARG A 22 12.51 -2.00 6.72
C ARG A 22 11.90 -1.27 5.51
N GLY A 23 10.75 -0.62 5.71
CA GLY A 23 9.94 0.00 4.66
C GLY A 23 9.25 -1.03 3.77
N CYS A 24 8.10 -0.67 3.20
CA CYS A 24 7.31 -1.57 2.36
C CYS A 24 7.74 -1.53 0.89
N CYS A 25 7.27 -2.49 0.09
CA CYS A 25 7.56 -2.60 -1.34
C CYS A 25 6.30 -2.52 -2.20
N SER A 26 6.46 -2.49 -3.54
CA SER A 26 5.35 -2.65 -4.49
C SER A 26 4.80 -4.08 -4.43
N GLY A 27 3.59 -4.31 -4.95
CA GLY A 27 2.96 -5.64 -5.02
C GLY A 27 3.59 -6.60 -6.04
N ILE A 28 4.55 -6.14 -6.83
CA ILE A 28 5.28 -6.95 -7.83
C ILE A 28 6.79 -6.96 -7.59
N ASP A 29 7.23 -6.49 -6.41
CA ASP A 29 8.64 -6.52 -6.05
C ASP A 29 9.15 -7.97 -6.00
N LYS A 30 10.42 -8.16 -6.35
CA LYS A 30 11.09 -9.48 -6.31
C LYS A 30 11.16 -10.03 -4.88
N ASP A 31 11.31 -9.14 -3.89
CA ASP A 31 11.51 -9.51 -2.49
C ASP A 31 10.20 -9.38 -1.69
N ILE A 32 9.05 -9.44 -2.37
CA ILE A 32 7.74 -9.21 -1.76
C ILE A 32 7.34 -10.26 -0.73
N LEU A 33 7.68 -11.53 -0.95
CA LEU A 33 7.35 -12.61 -0.02
C LEU A 33 8.07 -12.42 1.32
N GLU A 34 9.35 -12.05 1.28
CA GLU A 34 10.13 -11.69 2.47
C GLU A 34 9.51 -10.48 3.18
N THR A 35 9.06 -9.47 2.41
CA THR A 35 8.42 -8.28 2.99
C THR A 35 7.08 -8.61 3.66
N ILE A 36 6.27 -9.50 3.07
CA ILE A 36 5.00 -9.96 3.64
C ILE A 36 5.25 -10.73 4.94
N GLU A 37 6.22 -11.65 4.94
CA GLU A 37 6.58 -12.44 6.13
C GLU A 37 7.06 -11.54 7.26
N TRP A 38 7.98 -10.61 6.97
CA TRP A 38 8.44 -9.62 7.94
C TRP A 38 7.28 -8.79 8.53
N LEU A 39 6.34 -8.32 7.70
CA LEU A 39 5.18 -7.57 8.21
C LEU A 39 4.25 -8.43 9.09
N ARG A 40 4.13 -9.73 8.80
CA ARG A 40 3.36 -10.66 9.65
C ARG A 40 3.96 -10.80 11.03
N GLU A 41 5.29 -10.88 11.12
CA GLU A 41 6.02 -10.99 12.38
C GLU A 41 5.98 -9.68 13.18
N GLU A 42 6.20 -8.53 12.55
CA GLU A 42 6.33 -7.24 13.26
C GLU A 42 4.99 -6.63 13.68
N ILE A 43 3.99 -6.66 12.81
CA ILE A 43 2.74 -5.90 12.99
C ILE A 43 1.47 -6.74 12.76
N GLY A 44 1.60 -8.06 12.64
CA GLY A 44 0.47 -8.96 12.37
C GLY A 44 -0.01 -8.97 10.91
N GLY A 45 0.76 -8.38 9.99
CA GLY A 45 0.55 -8.45 8.55
C GLY A 45 0.02 -7.17 7.90
N CYS A 46 -0.07 -7.18 6.58
CA CYS A 46 -0.59 -6.06 5.78
C CYS A 46 -1.49 -6.58 4.65
N SER A 47 -2.80 -6.55 4.88
CA SER A 47 -3.79 -7.03 3.90
C SER A 47 -3.72 -6.27 2.56
N ILE A 48 -3.27 -5.00 2.55
CA ILE A 48 -3.09 -4.21 1.33
C ILE A 48 -1.97 -4.78 0.46
N LEU A 49 -0.80 -5.07 1.05
CA LEU A 49 0.34 -5.61 0.32
C LEU A 49 0.05 -7.04 -0.17
N GLU A 50 -0.56 -7.87 0.68
CA GLU A 50 -0.97 -9.23 0.31
C GLU A 50 -1.96 -9.23 -0.86
N CYS A 51 -2.94 -8.32 -0.83
CA CYS A 51 -3.90 -8.15 -1.93
C CYS A 51 -3.20 -7.69 -3.22
N ALA A 52 -2.30 -6.70 -3.14
CA ALA A 52 -1.53 -6.24 -4.29
C ALA A 52 -0.67 -7.36 -4.89
N HIS A 53 -0.01 -8.17 -4.05
CA HIS A 53 0.77 -9.34 -4.47
C HIS A 53 -0.08 -10.39 -5.19
N LYS A 54 -1.22 -10.74 -4.60
CA LYS A 54 -2.14 -11.75 -5.14
C LYS A 54 -2.67 -11.34 -6.51
N ASN A 55 -3.00 -10.07 -6.68
CA ASN A 55 -3.56 -9.51 -7.90
C ASN A 55 -2.51 -8.96 -8.89
N LYS A 56 -1.21 -9.15 -8.61
CA LYS A 56 -0.10 -8.65 -9.44
C LYS A 56 -0.21 -7.15 -9.74
N THR A 57 -0.71 -6.38 -8.77
CA THR A 57 -0.80 -4.93 -8.83
C THR A 57 0.47 -4.32 -8.23
N ASP A 58 1.16 -3.43 -8.93
CA ASP A 58 2.35 -2.77 -8.41
C ASP A 58 2.01 -1.81 -7.25
N TYR A 59 1.12 -0.87 -7.49
CA TYR A 59 0.67 0.14 -6.55
C TYR A 59 -0.85 0.27 -6.62
N CYS A 60 -1.51 0.29 -5.47
CA CYS A 60 -2.96 0.42 -5.36
C CYS A 60 -3.47 1.71 -5.99
N LEU A 61 -2.69 2.80 -5.97
CA LEU A 61 -3.04 4.07 -6.66
C LEU A 61 -3.12 3.93 -8.20
N ARG A 62 -2.67 2.81 -8.77
CA ARG A 62 -2.79 2.46 -10.19
C ARG A 62 -3.82 1.34 -10.44
N CYS A 63 -4.46 0.84 -9.40
CA CYS A 63 -5.48 -0.20 -9.51
C CYS A 63 -6.82 0.41 -9.95
N ASP A 64 -7.47 -0.20 -10.94
CA ASP A 64 -8.76 0.27 -11.47
C ASP A 64 -9.88 0.33 -10.42
N ASN A 65 -9.75 -0.50 -9.38
CA ASN A 65 -10.71 -0.57 -8.28
C ASN A 65 -10.39 0.39 -7.13
N PHE A 66 -9.28 1.13 -7.19
CA PHE A 66 -8.92 2.06 -6.12
C PHE A 66 -9.70 3.37 -6.21
N PRO A 67 -10.16 3.93 -5.07
CA PRO A 67 -10.13 3.36 -3.72
C PRO A 67 -11.19 2.26 -3.54
N CYS A 68 -10.78 1.11 -2.98
CA CYS A 68 -11.64 -0.06 -2.77
C CYS A 68 -12.00 -0.26 -1.28
N GLU A 69 -13.00 -1.10 -1.01
CA GLU A 69 -13.46 -1.43 0.35
C GLU A 69 -12.32 -1.84 1.30
N LEU A 70 -11.36 -2.65 0.82
CA LEU A 70 -10.20 -3.04 1.62
C LEU A 70 -9.39 -1.83 2.13
N HIS A 71 -9.30 -0.75 1.36
CA HIS A 71 -8.64 0.49 1.83
C HIS A 71 -9.48 1.24 2.87
N TYR A 72 -10.81 1.22 2.74
CA TYR A 72 -11.71 1.82 3.73
C TYR A 72 -11.69 1.06 5.07
N GLU A 73 -11.50 -0.25 5.06
CA GLU A 73 -11.49 -1.06 6.27
C GLU A 73 -10.11 -1.18 6.94
N LYS A 74 -9.06 -1.41 6.13
CA LYS A 74 -7.73 -1.82 6.61
C LYS A 74 -6.59 -1.00 6.02
N GLY A 75 -6.89 -0.03 5.15
CA GLY A 75 -5.89 0.81 4.52
C GLY A 75 -5.27 1.83 5.48
N PRO A 76 -4.08 2.35 5.16
CA PRO A 76 -3.42 3.37 5.99
C PRO A 76 -4.03 4.77 5.82
N TYR A 77 -4.93 4.95 4.85
CA TYR A 77 -5.57 6.23 4.55
C TYR A 77 -6.87 6.37 5.32
N LYS A 78 -7.15 7.57 5.84
CA LYS A 78 -8.45 7.88 6.43
C LYS A 78 -9.55 7.95 5.36
N ASN A 79 -10.76 7.58 5.73
CA ASN A 79 -11.93 7.60 4.84
C ASN A 79 -12.12 8.94 4.14
N GLY A 80 -12.04 10.07 4.85
CA GLY A 80 -12.17 11.39 4.21
C GLY A 80 -11.13 11.67 3.11
N PHE A 81 -9.90 11.12 3.22
CA PHE A 81 -8.91 11.23 2.14
C PHE A 81 -9.23 10.27 0.99
N LEU A 82 -9.69 9.05 1.30
CA LEU A 82 -10.16 8.09 0.29
C LEU A 82 -11.35 8.65 -0.50
N ASP A 83 -12.29 9.35 0.13
CA ASP A 83 -13.46 9.96 -0.52
C ASP A 83 -13.04 11.07 -1.50
N VAL A 84 -12.05 11.88 -1.11
CA VAL A 84 -11.44 12.88 -1.99
C VAL A 84 -10.78 12.19 -3.18
N LEU A 85 -9.95 11.17 -2.96
CA LEU A 85 -9.32 10.41 -4.04
C LEU A 85 -10.36 9.79 -4.96
N LYS A 86 -11.42 9.18 -4.42
CA LYS A 86 -12.51 8.57 -5.19
C LYS A 86 -13.11 9.55 -6.20
N THR A 87 -13.40 10.78 -5.76
CA THR A 87 -13.92 11.85 -6.63
C THR A 87 -12.99 12.16 -7.81
N TYR A 88 -11.66 12.11 -7.61
CA TYR A 88 -10.70 12.35 -8.68
C TYR A 88 -10.52 11.14 -9.59
N PHE A 89 -10.45 9.93 -9.03
CA PHE A 89 -10.29 8.69 -9.81
C PHE A 89 -11.52 8.39 -10.68
N GLU A 90 -12.73 8.77 -10.24
CA GLU A 90 -13.94 8.65 -11.07
C GLU A 90 -13.87 9.51 -12.35
N ARG A 91 -13.17 10.66 -12.31
CA ARG A 91 -12.94 11.51 -13.50
C ARG A 91 -11.94 10.92 -14.50
N LEU A 92 -11.14 9.94 -14.09
CA LEU A 92 -10.25 9.23 -15.02
C LEU A 92 -11.00 8.19 -15.86
N LYS A 93 -12.23 7.86 -15.47
CA LYS A 93 -13.08 6.84 -16.13
C LYS A 93 -14.13 7.46 -17.06
N SER A 94 -14.29 8.79 -17.03
CA SER A 94 -15.18 9.58 -17.88
C SER A 94 -14.46 10.06 -19.14
#